data_AF-A0A514BQ50-F1
#
_entry.id   AF-A0A514BQ50-F1
#
_cell.length_a   1.000
_cell.length_b   1.000
_cell.length_c   1.000
_cell.angle_alpha   90.00
_cell.angle_beta   90.00
_cell.angle_gamma   90.00
#
_symmetry.space_group_name_H-M   'P 1'
#
loop_
_entity.id
_entity.type
_entity.pdbx_description
1 polymer ?
#
loop_
_entity_poly.entity_id
_entity_poly.type
_entity_poly.pdbx_seq_one_letter_code
_entity_poly.pdbx_strand_id
1 'polypeptide(L)'
;MPTVFNRTWIHGSGRFLPGPAIDNEAMDAYIAPLNRVSGRIKRRILGENGIRTRHYAIDRDGHTVHSCAAMAAAAIHDCLGTTRTPLDAIGLLACGSSGGDALMPGFASMVHGELAAPPMQVFSNHGICASGVAAWESAAAAVELGSHERALVAAAEMPSRLFKRSRYAAKDYDADFDAHFLRWMLSDGAGALQLTSTAPTQGGIRLRLRFIHQRSFAGDYPVCMQLGLTPDRSRSHLDYDAWQAAEADGALFLRQDIRLLPHLFDVGVHEYAKLCHGGWIDPATVDHFLCHYSSERFAPVVDELMAKAGLSIPRERWYSNLTIRGNTGAASIFIMLDEFLRTHALQPGQRILCFIPESGRFTVAFAMIEVEAADAPARTATTPLPVTPAVADDGIAPPHDPGDAPAALRHLLGELATIWHDYRSRAWRTPMIRKLREGRFTAPDYVAWMRDWIPQVREGSKWMREGAASVRPPYEALATLIETHAGDEQDDYMILFDDYRKAGGDIADIDALRRNPGGEALNSYLHALAATPNPLGLLGAIYIIEGTGQRIIPALLPLMKAALDLPPDAFRFLEYHGENDAHHLARWLRAVEIVLDNDASGSGARAIIDTARRTAGLYLMQFEHLAIAQDTPR
;
A
#
# COMPACT_ATOMS: atom_id res chain seq x y z
N MET A 1 -13.82 3.30 0.31
CA MET A 1 -14.83 3.91 -0.56
C MET A 1 -14.19 5.00 -1.41
N PRO A 2 -14.33 4.93 -2.74
CA PRO A 2 -13.96 5.99 -3.66
C PRO A 2 -14.81 7.25 -3.48
N THR A 3 -14.25 8.40 -3.83
CA THR A 3 -14.96 9.67 -3.97
C THR A 3 -15.60 9.72 -5.36
N VAL A 4 -16.93 9.88 -5.41
CA VAL A 4 -17.71 9.82 -6.66
C VAL A 4 -17.96 11.21 -7.22
N PHE A 5 -17.89 11.32 -8.54
CA PHE A 5 -18.13 12.57 -9.25
C PHE A 5 -19.18 12.35 -10.34
N ASN A 6 -20.27 13.12 -10.28
CA ASN A 6 -21.38 13.05 -11.23
C ASN A 6 -21.42 14.27 -12.15
N ARG A 7 -20.84 15.39 -11.71
CA ARG A 7 -20.92 16.69 -12.37
C ARG A 7 -19.55 17.35 -12.50
N THR A 8 -18.50 16.54 -12.63
CA THR A 8 -17.13 17.00 -12.84
C THR A 8 -16.58 16.41 -14.14
N TRP A 9 -16.26 17.27 -15.09
CA TRP A 9 -15.65 16.88 -16.38
C TRP A 9 -14.24 17.46 -16.51
N ILE A 10 -13.37 16.70 -17.17
CA ILE A 10 -12.09 17.19 -17.67
C ILE A 10 -12.37 17.92 -18.99
N HIS A 11 -12.18 19.23 -18.99
CA HIS A 11 -12.36 20.09 -20.16
C HIS A 11 -11.09 20.12 -21.02
N GLY A 12 -9.93 20.25 -20.37
CA GLY A 12 -8.65 20.39 -21.05
C GLY A 12 -7.54 19.65 -20.32
N SER A 13 -6.48 19.36 -21.08
CA SER A 13 -5.23 18.81 -20.57
C SER A 13 -4.08 19.59 -21.17
N GLY A 14 -2.96 19.65 -20.44
CA GLY A 14 -1.73 20.23 -20.96
C GLY A 14 -0.50 19.66 -20.29
N ARG A 15 0.66 19.89 -20.89
CA ARG A 15 1.95 19.45 -20.37
C ARG A 15 3.10 20.36 -20.75
N PHE A 16 4.16 20.27 -19.96
CA PHE A 16 5.42 20.91 -20.24
C PHE A 16 6.58 19.98 -19.91
N LEU A 17 7.49 19.80 -20.87
CA LEU A 17 8.72 19.04 -20.72
C LEU A 17 9.90 19.97 -21.00
N PRO A 18 10.80 20.22 -20.03
CA PRO A 18 11.87 21.20 -20.18
C PRO A 18 12.94 20.74 -21.17
N GLY A 19 13.35 21.64 -22.07
CA GLY A 19 14.44 21.38 -23.01
C GLY A 19 14.18 20.22 -23.98
N PRO A 20 15.21 19.83 -24.77
CA PRO A 20 15.12 18.67 -25.66
C PRO A 20 15.06 17.35 -24.87
N ALA A 21 14.60 16.28 -25.52
CA ALA A 21 14.72 14.94 -24.98
C ALA A 21 16.19 14.54 -24.86
N ILE A 22 16.59 14.08 -23.67
CA ILE A 22 17.96 13.71 -23.29
C ILE A 22 18.01 12.19 -23.21
N ASP A 23 18.89 11.56 -23.99
CA ASP A 23 19.09 10.12 -23.97
C ASP A 23 19.98 9.63 -22.80
N ASN A 24 20.13 8.30 -22.70
CA ASN A 24 20.93 7.63 -21.68
C ASN A 24 22.42 8.01 -21.69
N GLU A 25 22.98 8.38 -22.84
CA GLU A 25 24.39 8.75 -22.97
C GLU A 25 24.59 10.20 -22.52
N ALA A 26 23.73 11.10 -23.00
CA ALA A 26 23.81 12.53 -22.75
C ALA A 26 23.47 12.94 -21.30
N MET A 27 22.75 12.12 -20.54
CA MET A 27 22.30 12.49 -19.18
C MET A 27 23.44 12.81 -18.20
N ASP A 28 24.63 12.23 -18.38
CA ASP A 28 25.79 12.48 -17.51
C ASP A 28 26.33 13.91 -17.65
N ALA A 29 26.02 14.58 -18.77
CA ALA A 29 26.33 16.00 -18.95
C ALA A 29 25.49 16.92 -18.05
N TYR A 30 24.41 16.42 -17.45
CA TYR A 30 23.53 17.17 -16.56
C TYR A 30 23.67 16.72 -15.10
N ILE A 31 23.76 15.40 -14.88
CA ILE A 31 23.84 14.79 -13.57
C ILE A 31 25.05 13.85 -13.48
N ALA A 32 26.24 14.43 -13.58
CA ALA A 32 27.51 13.71 -13.65
C ALA A 32 27.62 12.55 -12.64
N PRO A 33 28.30 11.44 -12.99
CA PRO A 33 28.61 10.35 -12.06
C PRO A 33 29.18 10.90 -10.74
N LEU A 34 28.93 10.25 -9.60
CA LEU A 34 29.46 10.72 -8.30
C LEU A 34 30.86 10.16 -8.07
N ASN A 35 31.04 8.86 -8.31
CA ASN A 35 32.28 8.14 -8.05
C ASN A 35 32.46 6.97 -9.02
N ARG A 36 33.48 6.13 -8.79
CA ARG A 36 33.85 5.01 -9.68
C ARG A 36 32.74 3.95 -9.83
N VAL A 37 31.83 3.82 -8.86
CA VAL A 37 30.75 2.80 -8.93
C VAL A 37 29.51 3.31 -9.67
N SER A 38 29.34 4.62 -9.82
CA SER A 38 28.15 5.22 -10.44
C SER A 38 27.87 4.68 -11.85
N GLY A 39 28.89 4.49 -12.68
CA GLY A 39 28.71 3.98 -14.06
C GLY A 39 28.16 2.55 -14.12
N ARG A 40 28.56 1.68 -13.19
CA ARG A 40 28.03 0.32 -13.07
C ARG A 40 26.57 0.33 -12.61
N ILE A 41 26.26 1.17 -11.62
CA ILE A 41 24.90 1.33 -11.07
C ILE A 41 23.95 1.89 -12.15
N LYS A 42 24.37 2.94 -12.87
CA LYS A 42 23.64 3.54 -14.00
C LYS A 42 23.25 2.49 -15.05
N ARG A 43 24.22 1.71 -15.55
CA ARG A 43 23.95 0.67 -16.56
C ARG A 43 22.92 -0.35 -16.11
N ARG A 44 23.00 -0.79 -14.85
CA ARG A 44 22.03 -1.72 -14.27
C ARG A 44 20.63 -1.11 -14.21
N ILE A 45 20.51 0.09 -13.65
CA ILE A 45 19.21 0.75 -13.47
C ILE A 45 18.53 1.05 -14.80
N LEU A 46 19.26 1.60 -15.78
CA LEU A 46 18.72 1.89 -17.10
C LEU A 46 18.34 0.63 -17.89
N GLY A 47 19.07 -0.47 -17.67
CA GLY A 47 18.73 -1.78 -18.26
C GLY A 47 17.44 -2.37 -17.68
N GLU A 48 17.14 -2.10 -16.41
CA GLU A 48 15.93 -2.58 -15.74
C GLU A 48 14.73 -1.63 -15.94
N ASN A 49 14.93 -0.32 -15.94
CA ASN A 49 13.83 0.65 -15.95
C ASN A 49 13.22 0.94 -17.33
N GLY A 50 13.94 0.61 -18.40
CA GLY A 50 13.50 0.77 -19.79
C GLY A 50 13.42 2.22 -20.30
N ILE A 51 13.80 3.21 -19.50
CA ILE A 51 13.76 4.63 -19.88
C ILE A 51 14.87 4.91 -20.90
N ARG A 52 14.48 5.45 -22.06
CA ARG A 52 15.39 5.79 -23.17
C ARG A 52 15.71 7.27 -23.23
N THR A 53 14.70 8.11 -22.98
CA THR A 53 14.83 9.57 -22.95
C THR A 53 14.15 10.18 -21.72
N ARG A 54 14.56 11.39 -21.35
CA ARG A 54 13.98 12.22 -20.29
C ARG A 54 14.22 13.71 -20.54
N HIS A 55 13.75 14.54 -19.61
CA HIS A 55 13.91 15.99 -19.65
C HIS A 55 14.48 16.50 -18.32
N TYR A 56 15.29 17.55 -18.38
CA TYR A 56 15.82 18.26 -17.21
C TYR A 56 15.66 19.77 -17.40
N ALA A 57 15.21 20.44 -16.35
CA ALA A 57 15.11 21.90 -16.25
C ALA A 57 16.40 22.54 -15.70
N ILE A 58 17.54 21.85 -15.82
CA ILE A 58 18.87 22.39 -15.60
C ILE A 58 19.68 22.33 -16.90
N ASP A 59 20.64 23.24 -17.07
CA ASP A 59 21.64 23.13 -18.13
C ASP A 59 22.79 22.17 -17.74
N ARG A 60 23.79 22.03 -18.62
CA ARG A 60 24.95 21.15 -18.42
C ARG A 60 25.91 21.63 -17.33
N ASP A 61 25.85 22.91 -16.98
CA ASP A 61 26.61 23.50 -15.87
C ASP A 61 25.84 23.37 -14.53
N GLY A 62 24.60 22.86 -14.59
CA GLY A 62 23.73 22.68 -13.45
C GLY A 62 22.97 23.96 -13.06
N HIS A 63 22.90 24.99 -13.90
CA HIS A 63 22.03 26.14 -13.65
C HIS A 63 20.58 25.80 -13.95
N THR A 64 19.66 26.29 -13.13
CA THR A 64 18.22 26.14 -13.34
C THR A 64 17.79 26.96 -14.55
N VAL A 65 17.21 26.32 -15.58
CA VAL A 65 16.66 26.99 -16.78
C VAL A 65 15.15 27.21 -16.68
N HIS A 66 14.43 26.36 -15.92
CA HIS A 66 13.03 26.57 -15.57
C HIS A 66 12.84 26.34 -14.07
N SER A 67 12.08 27.21 -13.40
CA SER A 67 11.62 26.94 -12.03
C SER A 67 10.56 25.83 -12.04
N CYS A 68 10.33 25.16 -10.91
CA CYS A 68 9.27 24.15 -10.83
C CYS A 68 7.90 24.80 -11.04
N ALA A 69 7.71 26.01 -10.49
CA ALA A 69 6.52 26.82 -10.68
C ALA A 69 6.33 27.25 -12.16
N ALA A 70 7.40 27.66 -12.85
CA ALA A 70 7.35 28.02 -14.26
C ALA A 70 6.96 26.84 -15.16
N MET A 71 7.44 25.62 -14.84
CA MET A 71 7.00 24.43 -15.58
C MET A 71 5.51 24.15 -15.39
N ALA A 72 5.00 24.26 -14.15
CA ALA A 72 3.57 24.11 -13.87
C ALA A 72 2.74 25.19 -14.60
N ALA A 73 3.19 26.45 -14.55
CA ALA A 73 2.53 27.56 -15.25
C ALA A 73 2.50 27.34 -16.77
N ALA A 74 3.60 26.85 -17.37
CA ALA A 74 3.64 26.51 -18.78
C ALA A 74 2.68 25.36 -19.15
N ALA A 75 2.58 24.32 -18.33
CA ALA A 75 1.61 23.24 -18.53
C ALA A 75 0.15 23.74 -18.41
N ILE A 76 -0.11 24.67 -17.48
CA ILE A 76 -1.42 25.34 -17.35
C ILE A 76 -1.73 26.18 -18.59
N HIS A 77 -0.78 26.94 -19.11
CA HIS A 77 -0.98 27.72 -20.34
C HIS A 77 -1.27 26.83 -21.55
N ASP A 78 -0.56 25.70 -21.70
CA ASP A 78 -0.88 24.71 -22.74
C ASP A 78 -2.30 24.16 -22.55
N CYS A 79 -2.68 23.80 -21.32
CA CYS A 79 -4.02 23.32 -20.99
C CYS A 79 -5.12 24.32 -21.34
N LEU A 80 -5.00 25.58 -20.88
CA LEU A 80 -5.98 26.63 -21.16
C LEU A 80 -6.00 27.01 -22.65
N GLY A 81 -4.88 26.88 -23.35
CA GLY A 81 -4.79 27.07 -24.80
C GLY A 81 -5.66 26.08 -25.58
N THR A 82 -5.75 24.82 -25.12
CA THR A 82 -6.60 23.79 -25.78
C THR A 82 -8.09 24.11 -25.71
N THR A 83 -8.54 24.71 -24.61
CA THR A 83 -9.95 25.04 -24.37
C THR A 83 -10.30 26.49 -24.68
N ARG A 84 -9.28 27.31 -24.95
CA ARG A 84 -9.37 28.78 -25.08
C ARG A 84 -10.03 29.44 -23.86
N THR A 85 -9.87 28.83 -22.68
CA THR A 85 -10.42 29.38 -21.44
C THR A 85 -9.52 30.51 -20.94
N PRO A 86 -10.06 31.72 -20.69
CA PRO A 86 -9.28 32.79 -20.08
C PRO A 86 -9.01 32.47 -18.60
N LEU A 87 -7.84 32.87 -18.12
CA LEU A 87 -7.37 32.54 -16.77
C LEU A 87 -8.25 33.17 -15.65
N ASP A 88 -8.91 34.30 -15.94
CA ASP A 88 -9.84 34.97 -15.02
C ASP A 88 -11.14 34.19 -14.77
N ALA A 89 -11.44 33.21 -15.61
CA ALA A 89 -12.58 32.32 -15.44
C ALA A 89 -12.28 31.13 -14.50
N ILE A 90 -11.06 31.03 -13.96
CA ILE A 90 -10.65 29.97 -13.05
C ILE A 90 -10.76 30.45 -11.60
N GLY A 91 -11.58 29.76 -10.80
CA GLY A 91 -11.77 30.12 -9.38
C GLY A 91 -10.84 29.40 -8.41
N LEU A 92 -10.17 28.33 -8.85
CA LEU A 92 -9.37 27.47 -7.99
C LEU A 92 -8.17 26.88 -8.74
N LEU A 93 -7.01 26.85 -8.07
CA LEU A 93 -5.80 26.15 -8.52
C LEU A 93 -5.32 25.16 -7.45
N ALA A 94 -5.34 23.86 -7.75
CA ALA A 94 -4.75 22.82 -6.91
C ALA A 94 -3.45 22.31 -7.53
N CYS A 95 -2.34 22.33 -6.78
CA CYS A 95 -1.06 21.83 -7.25
C CYS A 95 -0.54 20.66 -6.41
N GLY A 96 0.09 19.67 -7.06
CA GLY A 96 0.83 18.55 -6.45
C GLY A 96 2.32 18.58 -6.81
N SER A 97 3.21 18.32 -5.86
CA SER A 97 4.67 18.22 -6.11
C SER A 97 5.41 17.57 -4.93
N SER A 98 6.55 16.92 -5.21
CA SER A 98 7.52 16.47 -4.19
C SER A 98 8.32 17.56 -3.49
N GLY A 99 8.23 18.78 -3.99
CA GLY A 99 8.91 19.93 -3.43
C GLY A 99 9.02 21.00 -4.49
N GLY A 100 8.40 22.15 -4.23
CA GLY A 100 8.46 23.30 -5.13
C GLY A 100 9.80 24.05 -5.04
N ASP A 101 9.83 25.26 -5.61
CA ASP A 101 11.01 26.11 -5.56
C ASP A 101 11.35 26.62 -4.16
N ALA A 102 10.36 26.65 -3.27
CA ALA A 102 10.48 27.07 -1.87
C ALA A 102 9.83 26.02 -0.94
N LEU A 103 10.33 25.95 0.30
CA LEU A 103 9.71 25.13 1.35
C LEU A 103 8.37 25.71 1.82
N MET A 104 8.27 27.03 1.83
CA MET A 104 7.06 27.81 2.09
C MET A 104 7.14 29.14 1.32
N PRO A 105 6.01 29.71 0.84
CA PRO A 105 4.62 29.24 0.96
C PRO A 105 4.33 27.99 0.12
N GLY A 106 3.09 27.50 0.16
CA GLY A 106 2.68 26.31 -0.60
C GLY A 106 2.90 26.46 -2.11
N PHE A 107 3.22 25.35 -2.78
CA PHE A 107 3.57 25.33 -4.21
C PHE A 107 2.51 25.96 -5.12
N ALA A 108 1.22 25.77 -4.85
CA ALA A 108 0.15 26.40 -5.64
C ALA A 108 0.16 27.93 -5.56
N SER A 109 0.58 28.50 -4.42
CA SER A 109 0.76 29.95 -4.30
C SER A 109 1.91 30.46 -5.17
N MET A 110 2.99 29.67 -5.30
CA MET A 110 4.11 30.02 -6.17
C MET A 110 3.70 29.98 -7.65
N VAL A 111 2.94 28.96 -8.06
CA VAL A 111 2.40 28.84 -9.42
C VAL A 111 1.40 29.96 -9.71
N HIS A 112 0.54 30.30 -8.76
CA HIS A 112 -0.39 31.43 -8.89
C HIS A 112 0.35 32.76 -9.14
N GLY A 113 1.42 33.02 -8.38
CA GLY A 113 2.27 34.18 -8.59
C GLY A 113 2.97 34.18 -9.95
N GLU A 114 3.51 33.04 -10.37
CA GLU A 114 4.18 32.86 -11.67
C GLU A 114 3.23 33.13 -12.85
N LEU A 115 1.97 32.70 -12.74
CA LEU A 115 0.92 32.95 -13.74
C LEU A 115 0.46 34.42 -13.78
N ALA A 116 0.80 35.23 -12.77
CA ALA A 116 0.20 36.53 -12.51
C ALA A 116 -1.34 36.50 -12.59
N ALA A 117 -1.95 35.41 -12.09
CA ALA A 117 -3.40 35.20 -12.23
C ALA A 117 -4.19 36.12 -11.27
N PRO A 118 -5.46 36.42 -11.58
CA PRO A 118 -6.36 37.07 -10.63
C PRO A 118 -6.49 36.30 -9.31
N PRO A 119 -6.99 36.93 -8.23
CA PRO A 119 -7.21 36.25 -6.96
C PRO A 119 -8.09 35.00 -7.11
N MET A 120 -7.62 33.87 -6.58
CA MET A 120 -8.32 32.59 -6.64
C MET A 120 -8.01 31.75 -5.39
N GLN A 121 -8.78 30.67 -5.17
CA GLN A 121 -8.45 29.70 -4.12
C GLN A 121 -7.26 28.85 -4.57
N VAL A 122 -6.34 28.55 -3.64
CA VAL A 122 -5.18 27.69 -3.93
C VAL A 122 -5.07 26.53 -2.94
N PHE A 123 -4.77 25.33 -3.46
CA PHE A 123 -4.48 24.14 -2.66
C PHE A 123 -3.11 23.57 -3.01
N SER A 124 -2.24 23.39 -2.03
CA SER A 124 -0.92 22.76 -2.23
C SER A 124 -0.90 21.39 -1.58
N ASN A 125 -0.79 20.34 -2.39
CA ASN A 125 -0.64 18.97 -1.96
C ASN A 125 0.83 18.58 -2.05
N HIS A 126 1.42 18.19 -0.92
CA HIS A 126 2.82 17.79 -0.82
C HIS A 126 2.89 16.28 -0.55
N GLY A 127 3.77 15.59 -1.26
CA GLY A 127 3.90 14.13 -1.23
C GLY A 127 4.95 13.69 -2.25
N ILE A 128 4.82 12.53 -2.88
CA ILE A 128 5.64 12.15 -4.05
C ILE A 128 4.67 11.98 -5.23
N CYS A 129 4.58 10.80 -5.85
CA CYS A 129 3.81 10.57 -7.08
C CYS A 129 2.29 10.75 -6.92
N ALA A 130 1.72 10.45 -5.76
CA ALA A 130 0.28 10.57 -5.53
C ALA A 130 -0.15 12.00 -5.16
N SER A 131 0.79 12.90 -4.87
CA SER A 131 0.47 14.31 -4.56
C SER A 131 -0.30 15.02 -5.67
N GLY A 132 -0.02 14.67 -6.94
CA GLY A 132 -0.78 15.16 -8.09
C GLY A 132 -2.22 14.67 -8.10
N VAL A 133 -2.48 13.42 -7.71
CA VAL A 133 -3.84 12.87 -7.61
C VAL A 133 -4.60 13.47 -6.43
N ALA A 134 -3.93 13.73 -5.30
CA ALA A 134 -4.53 14.46 -4.19
C ALA A 134 -4.96 15.89 -4.59
N ALA A 135 -4.14 16.57 -5.41
CA ALA A 135 -4.52 17.86 -6.01
C ALA A 135 -5.72 17.73 -6.96
N TRP A 136 -5.75 16.68 -7.77
CA TRP A 136 -6.88 16.38 -8.64
C TRP A 136 -8.17 16.15 -7.85
N GLU A 137 -8.14 15.28 -6.84
CA GLU A 137 -9.29 15.01 -5.98
C GLU A 137 -9.79 16.26 -5.26
N SER A 138 -8.88 17.10 -4.76
CA SER A 138 -9.23 18.36 -4.08
C SER A 138 -9.98 19.33 -5.01
N ALA A 139 -9.48 19.52 -6.23
CA ALA A 139 -10.13 20.39 -7.22
C ALA A 139 -11.46 19.79 -7.72
N ALA A 140 -11.49 18.48 -7.97
CA ALA A 140 -12.69 17.79 -8.41
C ALA A 140 -13.80 17.86 -7.36
N ALA A 141 -13.47 17.69 -6.08
CA ALA A 141 -14.43 17.81 -4.98
C ALA A 141 -15.02 19.22 -4.91
N ALA A 142 -14.19 20.27 -5.09
CA ALA A 142 -14.67 21.65 -5.10
C ALA A 142 -15.65 21.93 -6.26
N VAL A 143 -15.40 21.36 -7.44
CA VAL A 143 -16.29 21.44 -8.61
C VAL A 143 -17.58 20.65 -8.38
N GLU A 144 -17.48 19.42 -7.87
CA GLU A 144 -18.63 18.55 -7.59
C GLU A 144 -19.58 19.15 -6.55
N LEU A 145 -19.03 19.78 -5.50
CA LEU A 145 -19.77 20.50 -4.47
C LEU A 145 -20.43 21.78 -5.00
N GLY A 146 -20.08 22.24 -6.21
CA GLY A 146 -20.59 23.47 -6.80
C GLY A 146 -19.99 24.75 -6.21
N SER A 147 -18.90 24.64 -5.44
CA SER A 147 -18.19 25.81 -4.90
C SER A 147 -17.39 26.57 -5.96
N HIS A 148 -17.02 25.89 -7.04
CA HIS A 148 -16.33 26.47 -8.19
C HIS A 148 -16.87 25.84 -9.48
N GLU A 149 -17.15 26.66 -10.51
CA GLU A 149 -17.52 26.14 -11.83
C GLU A 149 -16.31 25.54 -12.55
N ARG A 150 -15.15 26.20 -12.45
CA ARG A 150 -13.91 25.81 -13.12
C ARG A 150 -12.73 25.83 -12.16
N ALA A 151 -11.92 24.78 -12.24
CA ALA A 151 -10.72 24.62 -11.45
C ALA A 151 -9.56 24.12 -12.33
N LEU A 152 -8.34 24.51 -11.96
CA LEU A 152 -7.11 23.96 -12.53
C LEU A 152 -6.48 22.99 -11.54
N VAL A 153 -5.93 21.90 -12.09
CA VAL A 153 -5.03 20.98 -11.42
C VAL A 153 -3.70 21.07 -12.12
N ALA A 154 -2.60 21.16 -11.38
CA ALA A 154 -1.26 21.03 -11.94
C ALA A 154 -0.39 20.13 -11.06
N ALA A 155 0.48 19.36 -11.69
CA ALA A 155 1.53 18.63 -11.00
C ALA A 155 2.87 18.92 -11.70
N ALA A 156 3.92 19.14 -10.91
CA ALA A 156 5.24 19.41 -11.45
C ALA A 156 6.34 18.82 -10.57
N GLU A 157 7.37 18.31 -11.22
CA GLU A 157 8.52 17.68 -10.58
C GLU A 157 9.82 18.23 -11.17
N MET A 158 10.79 18.51 -10.31
CA MET A 158 12.13 18.94 -10.71
C MET A 158 13.25 18.29 -9.87
N PRO A 159 13.31 16.95 -9.79
CA PRO A 159 14.33 16.25 -9.02
C PRO A 159 15.75 16.45 -9.56
N SER A 160 15.94 16.92 -10.80
CA SER A 160 17.28 17.20 -11.34
C SER A 160 18.13 18.11 -10.45
N ARG A 161 17.52 19.03 -9.69
CA ARG A 161 18.25 19.89 -8.74
C ARG A 161 18.90 19.14 -7.59
N LEU A 162 18.30 18.02 -7.19
CA LEU A 162 18.79 17.11 -6.15
C LEU A 162 19.86 16.16 -6.68
N PHE A 163 19.96 16.01 -8.00
CA PHE A 163 20.88 15.08 -8.66
C PHE A 163 22.20 15.69 -9.09
N LYS A 164 22.32 17.02 -9.03
CA LYS A 164 23.57 17.75 -9.31
C LYS A 164 24.71 17.15 -8.50
N ARG A 165 25.85 16.89 -9.15
CA ARG A 165 27.03 16.31 -8.49
C ARG A 165 27.49 17.14 -7.29
N SER A 166 27.35 18.47 -7.36
CA SER A 166 27.70 19.39 -6.27
C SER A 166 26.94 19.13 -4.96
N ARG A 167 25.72 18.57 -5.01
CA ARG A 167 24.93 18.21 -3.80
C ARG A 167 25.54 17.09 -2.97
N TYR A 168 26.48 16.34 -3.54
CA TYR A 168 27.11 15.20 -2.89
C TYR A 168 28.52 15.53 -2.40
N ALA A 169 29.00 16.76 -2.61
CA ALA A 169 30.37 17.15 -2.27
C ALA A 169 30.63 17.16 -0.76
N ALA A 170 29.64 17.55 0.06
CA ALA A 170 29.77 17.59 1.52
C ALA A 170 29.98 16.21 2.16
N LYS A 171 29.71 15.13 1.41
CA LYS A 171 29.93 13.74 1.81
C LYS A 171 30.99 13.05 0.93
N ASP A 172 31.93 13.81 0.38
CA ASP A 172 33.02 13.31 -0.47
C ASP A 172 32.56 12.45 -1.66
N TYR A 173 31.37 12.73 -2.19
CA TYR A 173 30.71 11.95 -3.24
C TYR A 173 30.45 10.47 -2.86
N ASP A 174 30.46 10.17 -1.56
CA ASP A 174 30.09 8.89 -0.99
C ASP A 174 28.57 8.84 -0.77
N ALA A 175 27.89 8.31 -1.78
CA ALA A 175 26.46 8.06 -1.74
C ALA A 175 26.22 6.55 -1.76
N ASP A 176 25.34 6.09 -0.87
CA ASP A 176 24.85 4.72 -0.87
C ASP A 176 24.10 4.37 -2.17
N PHE A 177 23.72 3.10 -2.32
CA PHE A 177 23.00 2.63 -3.50
C PHE A 177 21.63 3.31 -3.65
N ASP A 178 20.91 3.51 -2.54
CA ASP A 178 19.55 4.06 -2.53
C ASP A 178 19.52 5.53 -2.99
N ALA A 179 20.56 6.30 -2.65
CA ALA A 179 20.77 7.67 -3.11
C ALA A 179 21.23 7.74 -4.58
N HIS A 180 21.98 6.74 -5.05
CA HIS A 180 22.32 6.64 -6.48
C HIS A 180 21.11 6.27 -7.33
N PHE A 181 20.22 5.42 -6.80
CA PHE A 181 19.16 4.77 -7.57
C PHE A 181 18.27 5.79 -8.29
N LEU A 182 17.73 6.76 -7.55
CA LEU A 182 16.74 7.70 -8.09
C LEU A 182 17.31 8.69 -9.11
N ARG A 183 18.62 8.95 -9.09
CA ARG A 183 19.30 9.85 -10.05
C ARG A 183 19.12 9.39 -11.49
N TRP A 184 18.98 8.08 -11.71
CA TRP A 184 18.82 7.48 -13.04
C TRP A 184 17.38 7.04 -13.35
N MET A 185 16.45 7.32 -12.43
CA MET A 185 15.04 6.99 -12.54
C MET A 185 14.21 8.23 -12.84
N LEU A 186 14.33 9.27 -12.01
CA LEU A 186 13.45 10.43 -12.04
C LEU A 186 13.93 11.49 -13.02
N SER A 187 12.99 12.28 -13.52
CA SER A 187 13.20 13.37 -14.45
C SER A 187 12.21 14.50 -14.22
N ASP A 188 12.41 15.61 -14.92
CA ASP A 188 11.65 16.83 -14.72
C ASP A 188 10.48 16.93 -15.70
N GLY A 189 9.38 17.53 -15.26
CA GLY A 189 8.21 17.79 -16.11
C GLY A 189 7.02 18.30 -15.33
N ALA A 190 6.03 18.81 -16.06
CA ALA A 190 4.75 19.24 -15.50
C ALA A 190 3.58 18.83 -16.39
N GLY A 191 2.42 18.64 -15.76
CA GLY A 191 1.15 18.39 -16.44
C GLY A 191 0.00 19.09 -15.73
N ALA A 192 -1.06 19.40 -16.47
CA ALA A 192 -2.21 20.12 -15.96
C ALA A 192 -3.53 19.58 -16.52
N LEU A 193 -4.60 19.74 -15.75
CA LEU A 193 -5.98 19.51 -16.16
C LEU A 193 -6.83 20.73 -15.84
N GLN A 194 -7.81 21.00 -16.70
CA GLN A 194 -8.91 21.91 -16.41
C GLN A 194 -10.16 21.08 -16.09
N LEU A 195 -10.72 21.29 -14.91
CA LEU A 195 -11.98 20.68 -14.49
C LEU A 195 -13.13 21.69 -14.63
N THR A 196 -14.32 21.20 -14.94
CA THR A 196 -15.53 22.03 -15.11
C THR A 196 -16.77 21.30 -14.61
N SER A 197 -17.72 22.04 -14.04
CA SER A 197 -19.10 21.56 -13.80
C SER A 197 -20.03 21.77 -15.00
N THR A 198 -19.56 22.52 -16.00
CA THR A 198 -20.28 22.76 -17.26
C THR A 198 -19.65 21.89 -18.33
N ALA A 199 -20.31 20.78 -18.67
CA ALA A 199 -19.78 19.80 -19.59
C ALA A 199 -19.59 20.38 -21.01
N PRO A 200 -18.47 20.13 -21.70
CA PRO A 200 -18.28 20.57 -23.08
C PRO A 200 -19.36 19.98 -23.99
N THR A 201 -20.04 20.84 -24.77
CA THR A 201 -21.09 20.43 -25.72
C THR A 201 -20.59 20.36 -27.16
N GLN A 202 -19.37 20.81 -27.42
CA GLN A 202 -18.70 20.76 -28.72
C GLN A 202 -17.55 19.75 -28.68
N GLY A 203 -17.28 19.06 -29.79
CA GLY A 203 -16.19 18.07 -29.89
C GLY A 203 -16.61 16.60 -29.83
N GLY A 204 -17.91 16.30 -29.88
CA GLY A 204 -18.45 14.94 -30.01
C GLY A 204 -18.41 14.10 -28.73
N ILE A 205 -17.42 14.33 -27.86
CA ILE A 205 -17.27 13.65 -26.57
C ILE A 205 -17.09 14.64 -25.42
N ARG A 206 -17.29 14.15 -24.19
CA ARG A 206 -16.91 14.80 -22.94
C ARG A 206 -16.34 13.77 -21.96
N LEU A 207 -15.36 14.19 -21.16
CA LEU A 207 -14.60 13.28 -20.27
C LEU A 207 -15.07 13.45 -18.84
N ARG A 208 -15.98 12.60 -18.37
CA ARG A 208 -16.49 12.68 -17.00
C ARG A 208 -15.53 11.97 -16.06
N LEU A 209 -15.09 12.65 -15.01
CA LEU A 209 -14.45 11.97 -13.89
C LEU A 209 -15.54 11.17 -13.16
N ARG A 210 -15.41 9.84 -13.06
CA ARG A 210 -16.40 8.98 -12.39
C ARG A 210 -16.09 8.85 -10.91
N PHE A 211 -14.86 8.52 -10.58
CA PHE A 211 -14.39 8.46 -9.20
C PHE A 211 -12.88 8.65 -9.11
N ILE A 212 -12.42 9.02 -7.91
CA ILE A 212 -11.03 8.87 -7.47
C ILE A 212 -11.05 8.01 -6.19
N HIS A 213 -10.15 7.04 -6.10
CA HIS A 213 -9.87 6.28 -4.89
C HIS A 213 -8.41 6.43 -4.54
N GLN A 214 -8.11 6.93 -3.35
CA GLN A 214 -6.74 7.05 -2.84
C GLN A 214 -6.67 6.45 -1.44
N ARG A 215 -5.68 5.59 -1.19
CA ARG A 215 -5.44 4.99 0.15
C ARG A 215 -3.96 4.99 0.49
N SER A 216 -3.66 5.39 1.72
CA SER A 216 -2.31 5.32 2.29
C SER A 216 -2.21 4.10 3.21
N PHE A 217 -1.07 3.43 3.13
CA PHE A 217 -0.67 2.28 3.94
C PHE A 217 0.50 2.64 4.86
N ALA A 218 0.67 3.93 5.15
CA ALA A 218 1.79 4.43 5.95
C ALA A 218 1.81 3.92 7.41
N GLY A 219 0.67 3.44 7.94
CA GLY A 219 0.60 2.77 9.23
C GLY A 219 1.19 1.35 9.22
N ASP A 220 1.18 0.71 8.05
CA ASP A 220 1.54 -0.69 7.88
C ASP A 220 2.98 -0.84 7.37
N TYR A 221 3.48 0.18 6.67
CA TYR A 221 4.81 0.17 6.08
C TYR A 221 5.71 1.32 6.56
N PRO A 222 7.03 1.08 6.66
CA PRO A 222 7.99 2.14 6.94
C PRO A 222 8.07 3.11 5.75
N VAL A 223 8.70 4.27 5.99
CA VAL A 223 9.12 5.18 4.91
C VAL A 223 9.93 4.39 3.87
N CYS A 224 9.75 4.67 2.59
CA CYS A 224 10.38 3.91 1.53
C CYS A 224 11.16 4.84 0.58
N MET A 225 10.56 5.95 0.13
CA MET A 225 11.27 7.05 -0.53
C MET A 225 11.30 8.30 0.36
N GLN A 226 12.47 8.92 0.53
CA GLN A 226 12.64 10.05 1.45
C GLN A 226 13.69 11.07 1.00
N LEU A 227 13.48 12.30 1.46
CA LEU A 227 14.44 13.38 1.50
C LEU A 227 14.26 14.11 2.84
N GLY A 228 15.36 14.45 3.51
CA GLY A 228 15.33 15.19 4.78
C GLY A 228 15.46 14.33 6.03
N LEU A 229 15.76 13.03 5.89
CA LEU A 229 16.12 12.13 6.99
C LEU A 229 17.49 11.51 6.72
N THR A 230 18.25 11.20 7.77
CA THR A 230 19.48 10.39 7.67
C THR A 230 19.23 9.02 7.01
N PRO A 231 20.27 8.33 6.49
CA PRO A 231 20.12 7.00 5.88
C PRO A 231 19.41 5.98 6.80
N ASP A 232 19.72 6.00 8.08
CA ASP A 232 19.11 5.18 9.14
C ASP A 232 17.79 5.74 9.67
N ARG A 233 17.39 6.94 9.23
CA ARG A 233 16.17 7.67 9.59
C ARG A 233 16.07 8.05 11.07
N SER A 234 17.19 8.03 11.79
CA SER A 234 17.24 8.39 13.21
C SER A 234 17.16 9.89 13.46
N ARG A 235 17.49 10.73 12.46
CA ARG A 235 17.54 12.20 12.59
C ARG A 235 16.93 12.91 11.39
N SER A 236 16.17 13.98 11.65
CA SER A 236 15.59 14.86 10.65
C SER A 236 16.54 16.01 10.31
N HIS A 237 16.47 16.52 9.08
CA HIS A 237 17.30 17.63 8.59
C HIS A 237 17.16 18.92 9.41
N LEU A 238 16.03 19.13 10.11
CA LEU A 238 15.81 20.26 11.00
C LEU A 238 16.39 20.05 12.41
N ASP A 239 16.84 18.84 12.75
CA ASP A 239 17.49 18.56 14.03
C ASP A 239 18.97 18.95 14.02
N TYR A 240 19.50 19.42 12.88
CA TYR A 240 20.87 19.91 12.75
C TYR A 240 20.91 21.42 12.96
N ASP A 241 21.96 21.91 13.63
CA ASP A 241 22.20 23.35 13.81
C ASP A 241 22.40 24.09 12.47
N ALA A 242 22.85 23.37 11.44
CA ALA A 242 23.07 23.89 10.10
C ALA A 242 22.75 22.84 9.02
N TRP A 243 22.13 23.26 7.92
CA TRP A 243 21.81 22.36 6.80
C TRP A 243 23.05 21.75 6.12
N GLN A 244 24.20 22.43 6.16
CA GLN A 244 25.46 21.86 5.68
C GLN A 244 25.84 20.60 6.45
N ALA A 245 25.55 20.55 7.75
CA ALA A 245 25.78 19.35 8.56
C ALA A 245 24.79 18.24 8.16
N ALA A 246 23.52 18.58 7.90
CA ALA A 246 22.55 17.63 7.37
C ALA A 246 22.96 17.09 5.98
N GLU A 247 23.53 17.91 5.11
CA GLU A 247 24.07 17.51 3.80
C GLU A 247 25.29 16.59 3.93
N ALA A 248 26.23 16.89 4.83
CA ALA A 248 27.39 16.05 5.12
C ALA A 248 27.01 14.68 5.70
N ASP A 249 25.94 14.64 6.51
CA ASP A 249 25.39 13.38 6.99
C ASP A 249 24.58 12.64 5.91
N GLY A 250 24.29 13.32 4.81
CA GLY A 250 23.55 12.82 3.66
C GLY A 250 22.04 12.90 3.84
N ALA A 251 21.51 13.53 4.88
CA ALA A 251 20.06 13.63 5.12
C ALA A 251 19.31 14.33 3.97
N LEU A 252 20.02 15.17 3.19
CA LEU A 252 19.49 15.88 2.02
C LEU A 252 19.71 15.14 0.69
N PHE A 253 20.02 13.84 0.70
CA PHE A 253 20.01 13.01 -0.51
C PHE A 253 18.65 12.34 -0.67
N LEU A 254 18.08 12.42 -1.87
CA LEU A 254 16.85 11.71 -2.20
C LEU A 254 17.14 10.21 -2.30
N ARG A 255 16.51 9.41 -1.44
CA ARG A 255 16.74 7.96 -1.33
C ARG A 255 15.47 7.16 -1.58
N GLN A 256 15.67 5.93 -2.05
CA GLN A 256 14.63 4.92 -2.21
C GLN A 256 15.13 3.58 -1.69
N ASP A 257 14.47 3.01 -0.69
CA ASP A 257 14.69 1.63 -0.29
C ASP A 257 14.02 0.71 -1.32
N ILE A 258 14.83 0.14 -2.22
CA ILE A 258 14.31 -0.68 -3.33
C ILE A 258 13.74 -2.02 -2.86
N ARG A 259 14.09 -2.49 -1.66
CA ARG A 259 13.63 -3.78 -1.10
C ARG A 259 12.15 -3.72 -0.76
N LEU A 260 11.64 -2.51 -0.50
CA LEU A 260 10.27 -2.23 -0.13
C LEU A 260 9.34 -2.06 -1.36
N LEU A 261 9.88 -1.87 -2.56
CA LEU A 261 9.07 -1.60 -3.77
C LEU A 261 8.10 -2.72 -4.18
N PRO A 262 8.42 -4.03 -4.06
CA PRO A 262 7.46 -5.09 -4.39
C PRO A 262 6.14 -4.95 -3.62
N HIS A 263 6.23 -4.63 -2.31
CA HIS A 263 5.06 -4.43 -1.47
C HIS A 263 4.12 -3.33 -1.96
N LEU A 264 4.62 -2.32 -2.70
CA LEU A 264 3.80 -1.24 -3.23
C LEU A 264 2.83 -1.73 -4.29
N PHE A 265 3.29 -2.67 -5.12
CA PHE A 265 2.45 -3.28 -6.14
C PHE A 265 1.55 -4.35 -5.55
N ASP A 266 1.99 -5.07 -4.51
CA ASP A 266 1.13 -5.98 -3.75
C ASP A 266 -0.07 -5.24 -3.13
N VAL A 267 0.16 -4.15 -2.39
CA VAL A 267 -0.95 -3.34 -1.85
C VAL A 267 -1.77 -2.67 -2.94
N GLY A 268 -1.12 -2.29 -4.05
CA GLY A 268 -1.78 -1.71 -5.21
C GLY A 268 -2.80 -2.65 -5.83
N VAL A 269 -2.41 -3.90 -6.04
CA VAL A 269 -3.29 -4.93 -6.62
C VAL A 269 -4.35 -5.39 -5.62
N HIS A 270 -4.04 -5.45 -4.32
CA HIS A 270 -5.07 -5.70 -3.31
C HIS A 270 -6.15 -4.61 -3.29
N GLU A 271 -5.77 -3.34 -3.37
CA GLU A 271 -6.76 -2.25 -3.46
C GLU A 271 -7.54 -2.29 -4.78
N TYR A 272 -6.87 -2.58 -5.88
CA TYR A 272 -7.54 -2.82 -7.16
C TYR A 272 -8.58 -3.94 -7.07
N ALA A 273 -8.23 -5.07 -6.46
CA ALA A 273 -9.13 -6.21 -6.29
C ALA A 273 -10.34 -5.85 -5.41
N LYS A 274 -10.14 -5.09 -4.33
CA LYS A 274 -11.25 -4.56 -3.51
C LYS A 274 -12.19 -3.67 -4.31
N LEU A 275 -11.64 -2.81 -5.17
CA LEU A 275 -12.46 -1.98 -6.06
C LEU A 275 -13.22 -2.83 -7.08
N CYS A 276 -12.64 -3.94 -7.56
CA CYS A 276 -13.31 -4.86 -8.46
C CYS A 276 -14.45 -5.62 -7.78
N HIS A 277 -14.18 -6.26 -6.64
CA HIS A 277 -15.20 -6.96 -5.85
C HIS A 277 -16.31 -6.03 -5.35
N GLY A 278 -15.98 -4.76 -5.06
CA GLY A 278 -16.95 -3.72 -4.72
C GLY A 278 -17.76 -3.17 -5.90
N GLY A 279 -17.53 -3.66 -7.13
CA GLY A 279 -18.23 -3.21 -8.35
C GLY A 279 -17.83 -1.81 -8.85
N TRP A 280 -16.75 -1.24 -8.31
CA TRP A 280 -16.24 0.07 -8.75
C TRP A 280 -15.50 -0.04 -10.07
N ILE A 281 -14.69 -1.09 -10.23
CA ILE A 281 -13.96 -1.40 -11.44
C ILE A 281 -14.44 -2.74 -11.99
N ASP A 282 -14.77 -2.78 -13.28
CA ASP A 282 -14.94 -4.04 -13.99
C ASP A 282 -13.81 -4.13 -15.02
N PRO A 283 -12.81 -5.02 -14.83
CA PRO A 283 -11.65 -5.15 -15.71
C PRO A 283 -12.03 -5.34 -17.18
N ALA A 284 -13.13 -6.07 -17.46
CA ALA A 284 -13.58 -6.36 -18.82
C ALA A 284 -14.01 -5.10 -19.58
N THR A 285 -14.49 -4.09 -18.85
CA THR A 285 -15.02 -2.83 -19.40
C THR A 285 -13.99 -1.69 -19.43
N VAL A 286 -12.78 -1.90 -18.92
CA VAL A 286 -11.71 -0.89 -19.02
C VAL A 286 -11.13 -0.94 -20.43
N ASP A 287 -11.35 0.10 -21.22
CA ASP A 287 -10.82 0.20 -22.60
C ASP A 287 -9.36 0.66 -22.63
N HIS A 288 -8.99 1.52 -21.67
CA HIS A 288 -7.67 2.13 -21.59
C HIS A 288 -7.17 2.14 -20.14
N PHE A 289 -6.01 1.53 -19.90
CA PHE A 289 -5.37 1.49 -18.60
C PHE A 289 -4.06 2.28 -18.61
N LEU A 290 -4.11 3.50 -18.09
CA LEU A 290 -2.96 4.40 -17.98
C LEU A 290 -2.23 4.11 -16.67
N CYS A 291 -1.07 3.46 -16.78
CA CYS A 291 -0.41 2.85 -15.63
C CYS A 291 0.93 3.53 -15.33
N HIS A 292 1.02 4.29 -14.23
CA HIS A 292 2.27 4.86 -13.75
C HIS A 292 3.08 3.83 -12.93
N TYR A 293 3.70 2.86 -13.58
CA TYR A 293 4.52 1.84 -12.89
C TYR A 293 5.98 2.27 -12.61
N SER A 294 6.37 3.51 -12.92
CA SER A 294 7.69 4.12 -12.67
C SER A 294 8.93 3.45 -13.31
N SER A 295 8.84 2.19 -13.72
CA SER A 295 9.92 1.35 -14.27
C SER A 295 9.31 0.22 -15.11
N GLU A 296 9.80 -0.03 -16.32
CA GLU A 296 9.34 -1.17 -17.14
C GLU A 296 9.49 -2.53 -16.43
N ARG A 297 10.43 -2.64 -15.47
CA ARG A 297 10.56 -3.83 -14.61
C ARG A 297 9.27 -4.20 -13.87
N PHE A 298 8.42 -3.22 -13.52
CA PHE A 298 7.20 -3.45 -12.74
C PHE A 298 5.96 -3.70 -13.60
N ALA A 299 5.99 -3.40 -14.90
CA ALA A 299 4.87 -3.74 -15.79
C ALA A 299 4.48 -5.24 -15.75
N PRO A 300 5.42 -6.20 -15.90
CA PRO A 300 5.07 -7.63 -15.79
C PRO A 300 4.65 -8.03 -14.37
N VAL A 301 5.16 -7.37 -13.33
CA VAL A 301 4.77 -7.65 -11.93
C VAL A 301 3.30 -7.30 -11.71
N VAL A 302 2.88 -6.10 -12.15
CA VAL A 302 1.47 -5.69 -12.05
C VAL A 302 0.56 -6.63 -12.84
N ASP A 303 0.97 -7.00 -14.06
CA ASP A 303 0.20 -7.90 -14.93
C ASP A 303 0.03 -9.29 -14.30
N GLU A 304 1.12 -9.88 -13.78
CA GLU A 304 1.09 -11.17 -13.10
C GLU A 304 0.22 -11.15 -11.84
N LEU A 305 0.34 -10.11 -11.01
CA LEU A 305 -0.47 -9.96 -9.79
C LEU A 305 -1.97 -9.81 -10.12
N MET A 306 -2.33 -9.04 -11.16
CA MET A 306 -3.72 -8.93 -11.63
C MET A 306 -4.23 -10.26 -12.20
N ALA A 307 -3.38 -11.01 -12.91
CA ALA A 307 -3.73 -12.33 -13.44
C ALA A 307 -3.98 -13.36 -12.35
N LYS A 308 -3.13 -13.41 -11.32
CA LYS A 308 -3.30 -14.25 -10.13
C LYS A 308 -4.61 -13.92 -9.39
N ALA A 309 -4.99 -12.66 -9.34
CA ALA A 309 -6.26 -12.23 -8.76
C ALA A 309 -7.49 -12.54 -9.64
N GLY A 310 -7.31 -13.04 -10.87
CA GLY A 310 -8.41 -13.28 -11.83
C GLY A 310 -9.06 -11.99 -12.35
N LEU A 311 -8.34 -10.86 -12.30
CA LEU A 311 -8.85 -9.52 -12.59
C LEU A 311 -7.98 -8.79 -13.64
N SER A 312 -7.40 -9.52 -14.58
CA SER A 312 -6.53 -8.96 -15.62
C SER A 312 -7.24 -7.93 -16.50
N ILE A 313 -6.53 -6.86 -16.82
CA ILE A 313 -6.84 -5.98 -17.96
C ILE A 313 -5.88 -6.37 -19.09
N PRO A 314 -6.37 -6.68 -20.31
CA PRO A 314 -5.52 -7.10 -21.42
C PRO A 314 -4.40 -6.11 -21.73
N ARG A 315 -3.17 -6.60 -21.97
CA ARG A 315 -1.96 -5.77 -22.07
C ARG A 315 -2.00 -4.75 -23.21
N GLU A 316 -2.74 -5.03 -24.27
CA GLU A 316 -2.98 -4.13 -25.40
C GLU A 316 -3.80 -2.88 -25.03
N ARG A 317 -4.52 -2.91 -23.89
CA ARG A 317 -5.26 -1.76 -23.36
C ARG A 317 -4.40 -0.88 -22.47
N TRP A 318 -3.19 -1.32 -22.10
CA TRP A 318 -2.30 -0.57 -21.25
C TRP A 318 -1.57 0.49 -22.06
N TYR A 319 -1.52 1.70 -21.53
CA TYR A 319 -0.77 2.80 -22.09
C TYR A 319 0.22 3.36 -21.07
N SER A 320 1.44 3.60 -21.54
CA SER A 320 2.49 4.29 -20.79
C SER A 320 3.45 4.93 -21.77
N ASN A 321 3.87 6.16 -21.48
CA ASN A 321 4.89 6.87 -22.23
C ASN A 321 6.21 7.01 -21.45
N LEU A 322 6.36 6.23 -20.35
CA LEU A 322 7.53 6.22 -19.46
C LEU A 322 8.86 6.13 -20.23
N THR A 323 8.93 5.23 -21.21
CA THR A 323 10.19 4.97 -21.94
C THR A 323 10.71 6.17 -22.70
N ILE A 324 9.83 7.10 -23.09
CA ILE A 324 10.16 8.27 -23.93
C ILE A 324 10.10 9.57 -23.12
N ARG A 325 9.20 9.67 -22.13
CA ARG A 325 9.03 10.90 -21.33
C ARG A 325 9.83 10.89 -20.02
N GLY A 326 10.27 9.72 -19.56
CA GLY A 326 10.91 9.56 -18.26
C GLY A 326 9.90 9.47 -17.13
N ASN A 327 10.39 9.15 -15.93
CA ASN A 327 9.58 9.14 -14.72
C ASN A 327 9.53 10.57 -14.15
N THR A 328 8.42 11.26 -14.36
CA THR A 328 8.21 12.65 -13.93
C THR A 328 7.40 12.72 -12.63
N GLY A 329 7.49 11.69 -11.78
CA GLY A 329 6.85 11.62 -10.47
C GLY A 329 5.37 11.99 -10.52
N ALA A 330 4.95 12.96 -9.71
CA ALA A 330 3.57 13.44 -9.64
C ALA A 330 2.99 13.91 -10.98
N ALA A 331 3.83 14.42 -11.89
CA ALA A 331 3.40 14.89 -13.21
C ALA A 331 3.16 13.75 -14.20
N SER A 332 3.62 12.52 -13.93
CA SER A 332 3.63 11.42 -14.89
C SER A 332 2.24 11.10 -15.44
N ILE A 333 1.23 10.99 -14.56
CA ILE A 333 -0.13 10.63 -15.01
C ILE A 333 -0.77 11.75 -15.84
N PHE A 334 -0.44 13.01 -15.55
CA PHE A 334 -0.96 14.18 -16.28
C PHE A 334 -0.32 14.28 -17.66
N ILE A 335 0.99 14.09 -17.76
CA ILE A 335 1.72 14.04 -19.03
C ILE A 335 1.27 12.86 -19.88
N MET A 336 1.03 11.71 -19.25
CA MET A 336 0.51 10.50 -19.91
C MET A 336 -0.91 10.73 -20.44
N LEU A 337 -1.81 11.29 -19.63
CA LEU A 337 -3.17 11.57 -20.02
C LEU A 337 -3.24 12.61 -21.15
N ASP A 338 -2.48 13.71 -21.08
CA ASP A 338 -2.42 14.68 -22.18
C ASP A 338 -1.91 14.07 -23.49
N GLU A 339 -0.85 13.24 -23.43
CA GLU A 339 -0.36 12.55 -24.63
C GLU A 339 -1.41 11.63 -25.21
N PHE A 340 -2.02 10.83 -24.35
CA PHE A 340 -3.02 9.85 -24.73
C PHE A 340 -4.21 10.53 -25.42
N LEU A 341 -4.78 11.57 -24.81
CA LEU A 341 -5.91 12.33 -25.35
C LEU A 341 -5.63 13.01 -26.70
N ARG A 342 -4.38 13.40 -26.96
CA ARG A 342 -3.99 14.04 -28.24
C ARG A 342 -3.67 13.04 -29.34
N THR A 343 -3.33 11.81 -28.99
CA THR A 343 -2.82 10.80 -29.93
C THR A 343 -3.81 9.67 -30.21
N HIS A 344 -4.88 9.56 -29.42
CA HIS A 344 -5.89 8.53 -29.54
C HIS A 344 -7.27 9.13 -29.77
N ALA A 345 -8.02 8.55 -30.71
CA ALA A 345 -9.41 8.91 -30.92
C ALA A 345 -10.31 8.10 -29.99
N LEU A 346 -10.98 8.78 -29.06
CA LEU A 346 -11.90 8.15 -28.11
C LEU A 346 -13.32 8.09 -28.65
N GLN A 347 -14.07 7.09 -28.17
CA GLN A 347 -15.46 6.85 -28.50
C GLN A 347 -16.34 6.92 -27.25
N PRO A 348 -17.58 7.45 -27.36
CA PRO A 348 -18.56 7.38 -26.28
C PRO A 348 -18.72 5.95 -25.74
N GLY A 349 -18.82 5.82 -24.42
CA GLY A 349 -18.91 4.55 -23.70
C GLY A 349 -17.58 4.01 -23.20
N GLN A 350 -16.44 4.50 -23.72
CA GLN A 350 -15.13 4.02 -23.29
C GLN A 350 -14.77 4.44 -21.87
N ARG A 351 -13.96 3.62 -21.20
CA ARG A 351 -13.46 3.85 -19.84
C ARG A 351 -11.94 3.92 -19.81
N ILE A 352 -11.43 4.97 -19.17
CA ILE A 352 -10.01 5.18 -18.92
C ILE A 352 -9.76 5.01 -17.42
N LEU A 353 -9.02 3.98 -17.05
CA LEU A 353 -8.55 3.76 -15.68
C LEU A 353 -7.11 4.25 -15.56
N CYS A 354 -6.87 5.17 -14.64
CA CYS A 354 -5.54 5.62 -14.26
C CYS A 354 -5.10 4.91 -12.98
N PHE A 355 -3.87 4.40 -12.93
CA PHE A 355 -3.23 3.87 -11.72
C PHE A 355 -1.96 4.65 -11.38
N ILE A 356 -1.90 5.14 -10.15
CA ILE A 356 -0.81 5.96 -9.62
C ILE A 356 -0.37 5.41 -8.26
N PRO A 357 0.69 4.61 -8.21
CA PRO A 357 1.33 4.21 -6.97
C PRO A 357 2.35 5.27 -6.50
N GLU A 358 2.56 5.35 -5.19
CA GLU A 358 3.54 6.21 -4.56
C GLU A 358 4.38 5.45 -3.53
N SER A 359 5.69 5.37 -3.79
CA SER A 359 6.66 4.70 -2.92
C SER A 359 7.14 5.53 -1.73
N GLY A 360 6.74 6.81 -1.59
CA GLY A 360 7.09 7.68 -0.46
C GLY A 360 6.89 6.96 0.87
N ARG A 361 5.62 6.67 1.16
CA ARG A 361 5.22 5.77 2.25
C ARG A 361 3.93 5.03 1.91
N PHE A 362 3.95 4.36 0.76
CA PHE A 362 2.90 3.47 0.27
C PHE A 362 1.53 4.12 0.18
N THR A 363 1.33 4.92 -0.86
CA THR A 363 -0.01 5.39 -1.25
C THR A 363 -0.37 4.81 -2.61
N VAL A 364 -1.61 4.38 -2.77
CA VAL A 364 -2.14 3.88 -4.02
C VAL A 364 -3.34 4.73 -4.42
N ALA A 365 -3.36 5.19 -5.67
CA ALA A 365 -4.49 5.92 -6.21
C ALA A 365 -4.98 5.35 -7.55
N PHE A 366 -6.30 5.40 -7.75
CA PHE A 366 -6.98 5.10 -8.99
C PHE A 366 -7.91 6.25 -9.35
N ALA A 367 -7.96 6.62 -10.62
CA ALA A 367 -8.97 7.54 -11.15
C ALA A 367 -9.67 6.89 -12.34
N MET A 368 -11.00 6.96 -12.39
CA MET A 368 -11.79 6.44 -13.50
C MET A 368 -12.42 7.59 -14.28
N ILE A 369 -12.16 7.64 -15.58
CA ILE A 369 -12.76 8.60 -16.51
C ILE A 369 -13.70 7.83 -17.44
N GLU A 370 -14.91 8.33 -17.62
CA GLU A 370 -15.85 7.85 -18.62
C GLU A 370 -15.91 8.82 -19.80
N VAL A 371 -15.79 8.28 -21.01
CA VAL A 371 -16.01 9.03 -22.25
C VAL A 371 -17.50 9.02 -22.55
N GLU A 372 -18.14 10.18 -22.48
CA GLU A 372 -19.56 10.33 -22.78
C GLU A 372 -19.73 11.02 -24.13
N ALA A 373 -20.86 10.77 -24.81
CA ALA A 373 -21.25 11.60 -25.94
C ALA A 373 -21.56 13.03 -25.45
N ALA A 374 -21.18 14.04 -26.23
CA ALA A 374 -21.35 15.45 -25.84
C ALA A 374 -22.83 15.81 -25.54
N ASP A 375 -23.77 15.19 -26.25
CA ASP A 375 -25.22 15.37 -26.13
C ASP A 375 -25.89 14.43 -25.12
N ALA A 376 -25.14 13.56 -24.45
CA ALA A 376 -25.70 12.63 -23.47
C ALA A 376 -26.40 13.40 -22.33
N PRO A 377 -27.59 12.97 -21.88
CA PRO A 377 -28.30 13.63 -20.78
C PRO A 377 -27.43 13.65 -19.52
N ALA A 378 -27.42 14.78 -18.81
CA ALA A 378 -26.73 14.87 -17.52
C ALA A 378 -27.35 13.85 -16.55
N ARG A 379 -26.54 12.96 -15.98
CA ARG A 379 -27.02 11.95 -15.03
C ARG A 379 -27.40 12.63 -13.73
N THR A 380 -28.57 12.31 -13.19
CA THR A 380 -28.94 12.67 -11.82
C THR A 380 -28.02 11.96 -10.84
N ALA A 381 -27.57 12.68 -9.81
CA ALA A 381 -26.67 12.15 -8.80
C ALA A 381 -27.27 10.87 -8.18
N THR A 382 -26.64 9.73 -8.41
CA THR A 382 -27.01 8.48 -7.74
C THR A 382 -26.37 8.43 -6.36
N THR A 383 -27.18 8.18 -5.34
CA THR A 383 -26.74 7.96 -3.96
C THR A 383 -25.75 6.79 -3.93
N PRO A 384 -24.58 6.93 -3.27
CA PRO A 384 -23.61 5.85 -3.19
C PRO A 384 -24.21 4.65 -2.44
N LEU A 385 -23.99 3.45 -2.97
CA LEU A 385 -24.32 2.19 -2.31
C LEU A 385 -23.48 2.07 -1.02
N PRO A 386 -24.07 1.65 0.12
CA PRO A 386 -23.31 1.33 1.31
C PRO A 386 -22.54 0.02 1.06
N VAL A 387 -21.22 0.03 1.28
CA VAL A 387 -20.39 -1.18 1.21
C VAL A 387 -19.41 -1.19 2.39
N THR A 388 -19.38 -2.35 3.01
CA THR A 388 -18.64 -2.78 4.20
C THR A 388 -17.12 -2.52 4.09
N PRO A 389 -16.41 -2.24 5.20
CA PRO A 389 -14.99 -1.93 5.16
C PRO A 389 -14.18 -3.17 4.78
N ALA A 390 -13.26 -3.02 3.82
CA ALA A 390 -12.28 -4.04 3.44
C ALA A 390 -10.90 -3.67 4.03
N VAL A 391 -10.21 -4.66 4.57
CA VAL A 391 -9.05 -4.47 5.47
C VAL A 391 -7.73 -4.70 4.71
N ALA A 392 -6.60 -4.12 5.18
CA ALA A 392 -5.37 -3.78 4.42
C ALA A 392 -4.16 -4.74 4.56
N ASP A 393 -3.46 -5.11 3.46
CA ASP A 393 -2.38 -6.15 3.37
C ASP A 393 -0.96 -5.64 3.62
N ASP A 394 -0.19 -6.36 4.44
CA ASP A 394 1.20 -6.11 4.85
C ASP A 394 2.17 -7.23 4.39
N GLY A 395 1.78 -8.05 3.41
CA GLY A 395 2.68 -8.99 2.71
C GLY A 395 2.81 -10.36 3.37
N ILE A 396 2.12 -10.60 4.47
CA ILE A 396 1.98 -11.92 5.07
C ILE A 396 0.76 -12.60 4.47
N ALA A 397 1.03 -13.48 3.50
CA ALA A 397 0.02 -14.26 2.80
C ALA A 397 -0.82 -15.12 3.76
N PRO A 398 -2.09 -15.40 3.41
CA PRO A 398 -2.93 -16.31 4.19
C PRO A 398 -2.29 -17.70 4.34
N PRO A 399 -2.65 -18.47 5.40
CA PRO A 399 -2.15 -19.82 5.61
C PRO A 399 -2.21 -20.72 4.37
N HIS A 400 -3.28 -20.57 3.57
CA HIS A 400 -3.47 -21.23 2.29
C HIS A 400 -3.82 -20.24 1.18
N ASP A 401 -3.24 -20.45 0.00
CA ASP A 401 -3.59 -19.70 -1.22
C ASP A 401 -4.84 -20.32 -1.88
N PRO A 402 -5.93 -19.57 -2.06
CA PRO A 402 -7.11 -20.04 -2.79
C PRO A 402 -6.80 -20.46 -4.24
N GLY A 403 -5.76 -19.89 -4.86
CA GLY A 403 -5.33 -20.19 -6.23
C GLY A 403 -4.81 -21.61 -6.43
N ASP A 404 -4.22 -22.19 -5.39
CA ASP A 404 -3.63 -23.54 -5.42
C ASP A 404 -4.64 -24.65 -5.08
N ALA A 405 -5.88 -24.29 -4.72
CA ALA A 405 -6.87 -25.21 -4.20
C ALA A 405 -7.85 -25.77 -5.26
N PRO A 406 -8.38 -26.99 -5.05
CA PRO A 406 -9.47 -27.55 -5.86
C PRO A 406 -10.70 -26.62 -5.89
N ALA A 407 -11.47 -26.67 -6.98
CA ALA A 407 -12.60 -25.77 -7.23
C ALA A 407 -13.62 -25.67 -6.08
N ALA A 408 -13.84 -26.78 -5.36
CA ALA A 408 -14.75 -26.86 -4.23
C ALA A 408 -14.26 -26.07 -2.99
N LEU A 409 -12.94 -25.87 -2.83
CA LEU A 409 -12.34 -25.18 -1.69
C LEU A 409 -12.13 -23.68 -1.94
N ARG A 410 -12.06 -23.25 -3.22
CA ARG A 410 -11.67 -21.88 -3.59
C ARG A 410 -12.52 -20.80 -2.92
N HIS A 411 -13.83 -20.99 -2.85
CA HIS A 411 -14.73 -20.01 -2.22
C HIS A 411 -14.47 -19.91 -0.71
N LEU A 412 -14.41 -21.05 -0.01
CA LEU A 412 -14.15 -21.08 1.43
C LEU A 412 -12.79 -20.46 1.77
N LEU A 413 -11.74 -20.85 1.03
CA LEU A 413 -10.40 -20.32 1.23
C LEU A 413 -10.32 -18.83 0.87
N GLY A 414 -11.05 -18.35 -0.13
CA GLY A 414 -11.13 -16.92 -0.46
C GLY A 414 -11.75 -16.07 0.67
N GLU A 415 -12.82 -16.57 1.28
CA GLU A 415 -13.45 -15.92 2.44
C GLU A 415 -12.53 -15.95 3.68
N LEU A 416 -11.91 -17.11 3.95
CA LEU A 416 -10.95 -17.26 5.05
C LEU A 416 -9.70 -16.40 4.85
N ALA A 417 -9.20 -16.29 3.62
CA ALA A 417 -8.11 -15.39 3.28
C ALA A 417 -8.50 -13.94 3.55
N THR A 418 -9.73 -13.52 3.21
CA THR A 418 -10.22 -12.17 3.50
C THR A 418 -10.30 -11.91 5.02
N ILE A 419 -10.78 -12.88 5.81
CA ILE A 419 -10.85 -12.77 7.28
C ILE A 419 -9.46 -12.72 7.89
N TRP A 420 -8.57 -13.61 7.46
CA TRP A 420 -7.16 -13.63 7.86
C TRP A 420 -6.50 -12.28 7.58
N HIS A 421 -6.75 -11.76 6.39
CA HIS A 421 -6.20 -10.54 5.91
C HIS A 421 -6.64 -9.34 6.79
N ASP A 422 -7.92 -9.31 7.20
CA ASP A 422 -8.44 -8.36 8.19
C ASP A 422 -7.78 -8.50 9.57
N TYR A 423 -7.86 -9.71 10.10
CA TYR A 423 -7.32 -10.08 11.39
C TYR A 423 -5.86 -9.66 11.52
N ARG A 424 -5.02 -10.09 10.59
CA ARG A 424 -3.58 -9.86 10.61
C ARG A 424 -3.24 -8.38 10.50
N SER A 425 -3.94 -7.64 9.64
CA SER A 425 -3.81 -6.18 9.54
C SER A 425 -4.08 -5.49 10.88
N ARG A 426 -5.14 -5.89 11.58
CA ARG A 426 -5.49 -5.33 12.89
C ARG A 426 -4.51 -5.77 13.96
N ALA A 427 -4.06 -7.02 13.94
CA ALA A 427 -3.05 -7.55 14.86
C ALA A 427 -1.77 -6.73 14.76
N TRP A 428 -1.34 -6.40 13.54
CA TRP A 428 -0.15 -5.58 13.27
C TRP A 428 -0.17 -4.18 13.90
N ARG A 429 -1.37 -3.67 14.21
CA ARG A 429 -1.61 -2.35 14.83
C ARG A 429 -1.81 -2.42 16.34
N THR A 430 -1.79 -3.61 16.93
CA THR A 430 -1.89 -3.78 18.38
C THR A 430 -0.70 -3.10 19.08
N PRO A 431 -0.87 -2.60 20.31
CA PRO A 431 0.18 -1.88 21.03
C PRO A 431 1.50 -2.66 21.11
N MET A 432 1.43 -3.99 21.30
CA MET A 432 2.58 -4.88 21.37
C MET A 432 3.40 -4.87 20.08
N ILE A 433 2.76 -5.18 18.95
CA ILE A 433 3.44 -5.31 17.66
C ILE A 433 3.96 -3.95 17.19
N ARG A 434 3.21 -2.87 17.45
CA ARG A 434 3.68 -1.51 17.18
C ARG A 434 4.95 -1.17 17.97
N LYS A 435 4.99 -1.46 19.27
CA LYS A 435 6.20 -1.27 20.10
C LYS A 435 7.39 -2.03 19.55
N LEU A 436 7.19 -3.27 19.10
CA LEU A 436 8.23 -4.09 18.49
C LEU A 436 8.75 -3.50 17.19
N ARG A 437 7.86 -3.09 16.28
CA ARG A 437 8.23 -2.48 14.99
C ARG A 437 8.93 -1.13 15.14
N GLU A 438 8.62 -0.40 16.21
CA GLU A 438 9.25 0.89 16.51
C GLU A 438 10.55 0.75 17.33
N GLY A 439 11.00 -0.48 17.63
CA GLY A 439 12.24 -0.73 18.38
C GLY A 439 12.14 -0.40 19.87
N ARG A 440 10.92 -0.40 20.43
CA ARG A 440 10.62 -0.04 21.83
C ARG A 440 10.12 -1.23 22.66
N PHE A 441 10.21 -2.44 22.14
CA PHE A 441 9.78 -3.66 22.82
C PHE A 441 10.82 -4.16 23.80
N THR A 442 10.40 -4.56 25.00
CA THR A 442 11.28 -4.85 26.13
C THR A 442 11.08 -6.26 26.68
N ALA A 443 12.05 -6.77 27.46
CA ALA A 443 11.92 -8.09 28.08
C ALA A 443 10.68 -8.22 28.99
N PRO A 444 10.29 -7.21 29.79
CA PRO A 444 9.00 -7.20 30.49
C PRO A 444 7.78 -7.36 29.58
N ASP A 445 7.79 -6.74 28.39
CA ASP A 445 6.67 -6.89 27.43
C ASP A 445 6.58 -8.35 26.92
N TYR A 446 7.73 -9.00 26.67
CA TYR A 446 7.79 -10.40 26.25
C TYR A 446 7.34 -11.37 27.36
N VAL A 447 7.79 -11.14 28.60
CA VAL A 447 7.36 -11.90 29.78
C VAL A 447 5.86 -11.74 30.03
N ALA A 448 5.30 -10.53 29.86
CA ALA A 448 3.87 -10.27 29.99
C ALA A 448 3.06 -11.02 28.92
N TRP A 449 3.54 -11.03 27.66
CA TRP A 449 2.91 -11.81 26.60
C TRP A 449 2.87 -13.31 26.93
N MET A 450 4.01 -13.90 27.31
CA MET A 450 4.06 -15.33 27.67
C MET A 450 3.17 -15.66 28.86
N ARG A 451 3.13 -14.81 29.89
CA ARG A 451 2.27 -14.98 31.06
C ARG A 451 0.81 -15.19 30.69
N ASP A 452 0.30 -14.43 29.71
CA ASP A 452 -1.08 -14.50 29.26
C ASP A 452 -1.32 -15.66 28.27
N TRP A 453 -0.30 -16.05 27.49
CA TRP A 453 -0.41 -17.08 26.45
C TRP A 453 -0.19 -18.52 26.96
N ILE A 454 0.66 -18.76 27.95
CA ILE A 454 0.86 -20.11 28.52
C ILE A 454 -0.45 -20.80 28.93
N PRO A 455 -1.33 -20.17 29.74
CA PRO A 455 -2.62 -20.77 30.08
C PRO A 455 -3.60 -20.84 28.90
N GLN A 456 -3.35 -20.14 27.78
CA GLN A 456 -4.13 -20.28 26.54
C GLN A 456 -3.66 -21.50 25.75
N VAL A 457 -2.34 -21.66 25.54
CA VAL A 457 -1.73 -22.79 24.82
C VAL A 457 -2.08 -24.11 25.51
N ARG A 458 -2.06 -24.14 26.85
CA ARG A 458 -2.41 -25.33 27.64
C ARG A 458 -3.83 -25.85 27.37
N GLU A 459 -4.77 -24.97 27.02
CA GLU A 459 -6.15 -25.37 26.74
C GLU A 459 -6.33 -25.87 25.29
N GLY A 460 -5.40 -25.55 24.38
CA GLY A 460 -5.36 -25.98 22.97
C GLY A 460 -5.79 -27.43 22.76
N SER A 461 -4.98 -28.36 23.27
CA SER A 461 -5.23 -29.81 23.18
C SER A 461 -6.51 -30.26 23.90
N LYS A 462 -7.01 -29.51 24.89
CA LYS A 462 -8.19 -29.91 25.68
C LYS A 462 -9.48 -29.65 24.92
N TRP A 463 -9.71 -28.44 24.41
CA TRP A 463 -10.91 -28.16 23.61
C TRP A 463 -10.88 -28.91 22.28
N MET A 464 -9.69 -29.20 21.72
CA MET A 464 -9.58 -30.06 20.54
C MET A 464 -10.10 -31.48 20.82
N ARG A 465 -9.68 -32.11 21.92
CA ARG A 465 -10.17 -33.44 22.33
C ARG A 465 -11.64 -33.45 22.68
N GLU A 466 -12.13 -32.41 23.34
CA GLU A 466 -13.57 -32.23 23.57
C GLU A 466 -14.33 -32.17 22.23
N GLY A 467 -13.79 -31.44 21.26
CA GLY A 467 -14.36 -31.34 19.92
C GLY A 467 -14.36 -32.69 19.20
N ALA A 468 -13.25 -33.44 19.26
CA ALA A 468 -13.14 -34.78 18.69
C ALA A 468 -14.16 -35.75 19.31
N ALA A 469 -14.35 -35.69 20.63
CA ALA A 469 -15.35 -36.49 21.34
C ALA A 469 -16.80 -36.13 20.97
N SER A 470 -17.05 -34.94 20.43
CA SER A 470 -18.36 -34.46 19.98
C SER A 470 -18.66 -34.77 18.50
N VAL A 471 -17.71 -35.31 17.75
CA VAL A 471 -17.89 -35.73 16.34
C VAL A 471 -18.77 -36.97 16.25
N ARG A 472 -19.66 -36.99 15.26
CA ARG A 472 -20.66 -38.03 14.97
C ARG A 472 -20.70 -38.28 13.44
N PRO A 473 -21.30 -39.40 12.97
CA PRO A 473 -21.50 -39.62 11.54
C PRO A 473 -22.17 -38.42 10.84
N PRO A 474 -21.76 -38.06 9.61
CA PRO A 474 -20.80 -38.76 8.74
C PRO A 474 -19.32 -38.32 8.92
N TYR A 475 -19.00 -37.57 9.97
CA TYR A 475 -17.70 -36.91 10.10
C TYR A 475 -16.66 -37.68 10.93
N GLU A 476 -16.84 -38.99 11.18
CA GLU A 476 -15.98 -39.72 12.14
C GLU A 476 -14.49 -39.64 11.82
N ALA A 477 -14.12 -39.52 10.54
CA ALA A 477 -12.74 -39.34 10.10
C ALA A 477 -12.08 -38.05 10.63
N LEU A 478 -12.86 -37.03 10.98
CA LEU A 478 -12.34 -35.80 11.59
C LEU A 478 -11.76 -36.04 12.98
N ALA A 479 -12.40 -36.91 13.78
CA ALA A 479 -11.99 -37.15 15.17
C ALA A 479 -10.54 -37.64 15.24
N THR A 480 -10.13 -38.54 14.35
CA THR A 480 -8.74 -39.04 14.29
C THR A 480 -7.74 -37.94 13.95
N LEU A 481 -8.06 -37.06 12.99
CA LEU A 481 -7.19 -35.94 12.61
C LEU A 481 -7.03 -34.94 13.77
N ILE A 482 -8.14 -34.60 14.43
CA ILE A 482 -8.14 -33.68 15.58
C ILE A 482 -7.37 -34.29 16.76
N GLU A 483 -7.55 -35.59 17.06
CA GLU A 483 -6.79 -36.26 18.13
C GLU A 483 -5.28 -36.29 17.85
N THR A 484 -4.89 -36.47 16.59
CA THR A 484 -3.46 -36.44 16.22
C THR A 484 -2.89 -35.04 16.42
N HIS A 485 -3.62 -34.00 15.99
CA HIS A 485 -3.22 -32.61 16.20
C HIS A 485 -3.12 -32.27 17.69
N ALA A 486 -4.16 -32.61 18.48
CA ALA A 486 -4.16 -32.38 19.92
C ALA A 486 -3.04 -33.12 20.67
N GLY A 487 -2.62 -34.28 20.15
CA GLY A 487 -1.48 -35.03 20.67
C GLY A 487 -0.15 -34.32 20.44
N ASP A 488 0.06 -33.77 19.24
CA ASP A 488 1.29 -33.07 18.89
C ASP A 488 1.50 -31.79 19.73
N GLU A 489 0.41 -31.11 20.09
CA GLU A 489 0.47 -29.82 20.81
C GLU A 489 0.31 -29.91 22.33
N GLN A 490 0.10 -31.13 22.87
CA GLN A 490 -0.32 -31.30 24.26
C GLN A 490 0.62 -30.62 25.27
N ASP A 491 1.92 -30.60 24.96
CA ASP A 491 2.98 -30.22 25.87
C ASP A 491 3.65 -28.88 25.51
N ASP A 492 3.16 -28.18 24.48
CA ASP A 492 3.78 -26.95 23.97
C ASP A 492 3.80 -25.82 25.01
N TYR A 493 2.78 -25.76 25.87
CA TYR A 493 2.71 -24.81 26.97
C TYR A 493 3.87 -24.97 27.98
N MET A 494 4.47 -26.16 28.09
CA MET A 494 5.63 -26.39 28.95
C MET A 494 6.91 -25.82 28.33
N ILE A 495 7.04 -25.87 27.00
CA ILE A 495 8.14 -25.21 26.27
C ILE A 495 8.02 -23.70 26.46
N LEU A 496 6.82 -23.14 26.29
CA LEU A 496 6.57 -21.72 26.51
C LEU A 496 6.82 -21.28 27.96
N PHE A 497 6.53 -22.15 28.94
CA PHE A 497 6.83 -21.87 30.34
C PHE A 497 8.34 -21.91 30.66
N ASP A 498 9.11 -22.80 30.03
CA ASP A 498 10.57 -22.80 30.12
C ASP A 498 11.17 -21.51 29.54
N ASP A 499 10.68 -21.09 28.35
CA ASP A 499 11.04 -19.82 27.72
C ASP A 499 10.71 -18.61 28.63
N TYR A 500 9.53 -18.61 29.24
CA TYR A 500 9.10 -17.58 30.20
C TYR A 500 10.06 -17.45 31.39
N ARG A 501 10.51 -18.58 31.96
CA ARG A 501 11.45 -18.57 33.08
C ARG A 501 12.82 -18.02 32.67
N LYS A 502 13.29 -18.37 31.48
CA LYS A 502 14.57 -17.88 30.93
C LYS A 502 14.53 -16.41 30.55
N ALA A 503 13.37 -15.92 30.14
CA ALA A 503 13.15 -14.50 29.88
C ALA A 503 13.02 -13.63 31.15
N GLY A 504 13.10 -14.23 32.35
CA GLY A 504 13.03 -13.52 33.63
C GLY A 504 11.64 -13.52 34.27
N GLY A 505 10.77 -14.46 33.91
CA GLY A 505 9.47 -14.67 34.53
C GLY A 505 9.55 -14.95 36.03
N ASP A 506 8.70 -14.28 36.81
CA ASP A 506 8.70 -14.27 38.27
C ASP A 506 7.74 -15.28 38.91
N ILE A 507 6.78 -15.81 38.15
CA ILE A 507 5.78 -16.76 38.63
C ILE A 507 6.33 -18.19 38.51
N ALA A 508 6.66 -18.80 39.65
CA ALA A 508 7.28 -20.13 39.71
C ALA A 508 6.30 -21.28 39.46
N ASP A 509 5.03 -21.11 39.82
CA ASP A 509 3.97 -22.10 39.63
C ASP A 509 3.19 -21.80 38.34
N ILE A 510 3.24 -22.71 37.38
CA ILE A 510 2.53 -22.57 36.10
C ILE A 510 1.02 -22.44 36.29
N ASP A 511 0.46 -23.03 37.35
CA ASP A 511 -0.97 -22.97 37.67
C ASP A 511 -1.39 -21.60 38.24
N ALA A 512 -0.45 -20.72 38.58
CA ALA A 512 -0.71 -19.35 39.01
C ALA A 512 -0.85 -18.35 37.84
N LEU A 513 -0.45 -18.74 36.62
CA LEU A 513 -0.60 -17.91 35.42
C LEU A 513 -2.10 -17.76 35.05
N ARG A 514 -2.47 -16.61 34.49
CA ARG A 514 -3.87 -16.28 34.15
C ARG A 514 -3.93 -15.73 32.73
N ARG A 515 -4.97 -16.10 32.00
CA ARG A 515 -5.28 -15.46 30.72
C ARG A 515 -5.76 -14.03 30.98
N ASN A 516 -5.53 -13.15 30.03
CA ASN A 516 -6.16 -11.84 30.03
C ASN A 516 -7.64 -11.94 29.58
N PRO A 517 -8.44 -10.86 29.65
CA PRO A 517 -9.85 -10.89 29.27
C PRO A 517 -10.13 -11.43 27.87
N GLY A 518 -9.26 -11.14 26.89
CA GLY A 518 -9.41 -11.67 25.54
C GLY A 518 -9.15 -13.18 25.49
N GLY A 519 -8.15 -13.67 26.22
CA GLY A 519 -7.87 -15.10 26.35
C GLY A 519 -8.98 -15.85 27.06
N GLU A 520 -9.57 -15.31 28.14
CA GLU A 520 -10.71 -15.94 28.81
C GLU A 520 -11.95 -16.00 27.90
N ALA A 521 -12.20 -14.95 27.11
CA ALA A 521 -13.30 -14.94 26.16
C ALA A 521 -13.08 -15.95 25.03
N LEU A 522 -11.86 -16.03 24.48
CA LEU A 522 -11.49 -17.02 23.47
C LEU A 522 -11.63 -18.44 24.01
N ASN A 523 -11.06 -18.73 25.17
CA ASN A 523 -11.10 -20.05 25.79
C ASN A 523 -12.55 -20.51 26.05
N SER A 524 -13.37 -19.64 26.63
CA SER A 524 -14.78 -19.94 26.91
C SER A 524 -15.56 -20.21 25.62
N TYR A 525 -15.30 -19.44 24.57
CA TYR A 525 -15.94 -19.62 23.27
C TYR A 525 -15.57 -20.95 22.61
N LEU A 526 -14.28 -21.32 22.64
CA LEU A 526 -13.79 -22.56 22.03
C LEU A 526 -14.33 -23.82 22.72
N HIS A 527 -14.30 -23.87 24.05
CA HIS A 527 -14.89 -24.98 24.80
C HIS A 527 -16.40 -25.08 24.61
N ALA A 528 -17.12 -23.95 24.63
CA ALA A 528 -18.55 -23.94 24.38
C ALA A 528 -18.90 -24.47 22.98
N LEU A 529 -18.09 -24.13 21.97
CA LEU A 529 -18.24 -24.65 20.62
C LEU A 529 -17.88 -26.15 20.56
N ALA A 530 -16.79 -26.58 21.19
CA ALA A 530 -16.34 -27.96 21.22
C ALA A 530 -17.36 -28.93 21.86
N ALA A 531 -18.14 -28.45 22.83
CA ALA A 531 -19.22 -29.21 23.45
C ALA A 531 -20.46 -29.43 22.55
N THR A 532 -20.54 -28.76 21.39
CA THR A 532 -21.67 -28.92 20.47
C THR A 532 -21.52 -30.15 19.57
N PRO A 533 -22.63 -30.81 19.15
CA PRO A 533 -22.55 -31.94 18.23
C PRO A 533 -21.94 -31.52 16.88
N ASN A 534 -20.94 -32.25 16.39
CA ASN A 534 -20.21 -31.95 15.16
C ASN A 534 -19.70 -30.49 15.12
N PRO A 535 -18.71 -30.12 15.93
CA PRO A 535 -18.26 -28.74 16.06
C PRO A 535 -17.35 -28.30 14.90
N LEU A 536 -17.87 -28.37 13.67
CA LEU A 536 -17.12 -28.13 12.42
C LEU A 536 -16.49 -26.73 12.37
N GLY A 537 -17.10 -25.76 13.07
CA GLY A 537 -16.58 -24.41 13.21
C GLY A 537 -15.18 -24.35 13.85
N LEU A 538 -14.77 -25.33 14.66
CA LEU A 538 -13.43 -25.37 15.26
C LEU A 538 -12.32 -25.34 14.20
N LEU A 539 -12.56 -25.86 12.99
CA LEU A 539 -11.62 -25.72 11.88
C LEU A 539 -11.38 -24.24 11.54
N GLY A 540 -12.40 -23.39 11.58
CA GLY A 540 -12.23 -21.95 11.41
C GLY A 540 -11.39 -21.30 12.51
N ALA A 541 -11.49 -21.80 13.74
CA ALA A 541 -10.66 -21.31 14.83
C ALA A 541 -9.19 -21.73 14.67
N ILE A 542 -8.94 -23.01 14.36
CA ILE A 542 -7.61 -23.57 14.09
C ILE A 542 -6.93 -22.77 12.97
N TYR A 543 -7.65 -22.44 11.89
CA TYR A 543 -7.11 -21.64 10.80
C TYR A 543 -6.52 -20.28 11.24
N ILE A 544 -7.18 -19.59 12.18
CA ILE A 544 -6.69 -18.31 12.72
C ILE A 544 -5.54 -18.52 13.71
N ILE A 545 -5.64 -19.52 14.58
CA ILE A 545 -4.65 -19.80 15.64
C ILE A 545 -3.33 -20.27 15.02
N GLU A 546 -3.37 -21.36 14.23
CA GLU A 546 -2.21 -21.91 13.53
C GLU A 546 -1.67 -20.93 12.49
N GLY A 547 -2.56 -20.21 11.81
CA GLY A 547 -2.14 -19.16 10.88
C GLY A 547 -1.30 -18.10 11.59
N THR A 548 -1.67 -17.73 12.82
CA THR A 548 -0.90 -16.74 13.62
C THR A 548 0.51 -17.25 13.90
N GLY A 549 0.65 -18.50 14.34
CA GLY A 549 1.94 -19.13 14.56
C GLY A 549 2.76 -19.24 13.27
N GLN A 550 2.19 -19.76 12.19
CA GLN A 550 2.90 -19.99 10.94
C GLN A 550 3.27 -18.70 10.17
N ARG A 551 2.45 -17.65 10.24
CA ARG A 551 2.57 -16.51 9.31
C ARG A 551 2.97 -15.21 10.00
N ILE A 552 2.48 -14.95 11.21
CA ILE A 552 2.81 -13.72 11.94
C ILE A 552 4.12 -13.89 12.72
N ILE A 553 4.32 -15.01 13.41
CA ILE A 553 5.51 -15.21 14.26
C ILE A 553 6.83 -15.16 13.47
N PRO A 554 7.00 -15.82 12.30
CA PRO A 554 8.26 -15.72 11.56
C PRO A 554 8.63 -14.30 11.12
N ALA A 555 7.65 -13.42 10.96
CA ALA A 555 7.88 -12.02 10.64
C ALA A 555 8.26 -11.19 11.89
N LEU A 556 7.76 -11.56 13.08
CA LEU A 556 8.04 -10.85 14.33
C LEU A 556 9.29 -11.36 15.05
N LEU A 557 9.58 -12.66 14.97
CA LEU A 557 10.66 -13.31 15.73
C LEU A 557 12.04 -12.67 15.49
N PRO A 558 12.45 -12.34 14.24
CA PRO A 558 13.72 -11.63 14.02
C PRO A 558 13.76 -10.26 14.68
N LEU A 559 12.63 -9.53 14.71
CA LEU A 559 12.53 -8.24 15.39
C LEU A 559 12.65 -8.41 16.91
N MET A 560 12.04 -9.46 17.47
CA MET A 560 12.10 -9.76 18.91
C MET A 560 13.53 -10.10 19.34
N LYS A 561 14.22 -10.96 18.58
CA LYS A 561 15.63 -11.30 18.83
C LYS A 561 16.56 -10.09 18.70
N ALA A 562 16.25 -9.15 17.81
CA ALA A 562 17.00 -7.91 17.68
C ALA A 562 16.74 -6.92 18.82
N ALA A 563 15.53 -6.91 19.38
CA ALA A 563 15.13 -5.98 20.44
C ALA A 563 15.50 -6.46 21.86
N LEU A 564 15.65 -7.77 22.07
CA LEU A 564 15.80 -8.37 23.39
C LEU A 564 17.20 -8.99 23.58
N ASP A 565 17.87 -8.61 24.66
CA ASP A 565 19.11 -9.25 25.13
C ASP A 565 18.77 -10.49 25.98
N LEU A 566 18.24 -11.52 25.32
CA LEU A 566 17.84 -12.79 25.93
C LEU A 566 18.58 -13.96 25.27
N PRO A 567 18.82 -15.07 25.99
CA PRO A 567 19.49 -16.21 25.42
C PRO A 567 18.62 -16.85 24.31
N PRO A 568 19.23 -17.47 23.27
CA PRO A 568 18.48 -18.05 22.15
C PRO A 568 17.43 -19.07 22.57
N ASP A 569 17.67 -19.77 23.68
CA ASP A 569 16.78 -20.80 24.20
C ASP A 569 15.60 -20.26 25.03
N ALA A 570 15.38 -18.93 25.03
CA ALA A 570 14.18 -18.26 25.52
C ALA A 570 13.14 -17.98 24.39
N PHE A 571 13.38 -18.48 23.18
CA PHE A 571 12.52 -18.32 22.01
C PHE A 571 12.09 -19.66 21.38
N ARG A 572 12.31 -20.78 22.08
CA ARG A 572 12.16 -22.12 21.51
C ARG A 572 10.74 -22.40 21.05
N PHE A 573 9.74 -21.97 21.82
CA PHE A 573 8.34 -22.13 21.48
C PHE A 573 8.01 -21.42 20.16
N LEU A 574 8.47 -20.17 19.99
CA LEU A 574 8.22 -19.38 18.78
C LEU A 574 8.96 -19.91 17.56
N GLU A 575 10.18 -20.43 17.74
CA GLU A 575 10.92 -21.11 16.66
C GLU A 575 10.23 -22.40 16.22
N TYR A 576 9.86 -23.24 17.20
CA TYR A 576 9.22 -24.53 16.98
C TYR A 576 7.86 -24.40 16.26
N HIS A 577 6.98 -23.53 16.75
CA HIS A 577 5.66 -23.33 16.12
C HIS A 577 5.74 -22.69 14.74
N GLY A 578 6.72 -21.80 14.49
CA GLY A 578 6.90 -21.24 13.16
C GLY A 578 7.17 -22.29 12.07
N GLU A 579 7.89 -23.38 12.41
CA GLU A 579 8.23 -24.46 11.48
C GLU A 579 7.20 -25.61 11.47
N ASN A 580 6.64 -25.99 12.62
CA ASN A 580 5.77 -27.16 12.74
C ASN A 580 4.32 -26.91 12.28
N ASP A 581 3.83 -25.67 12.40
CA ASP A 581 2.45 -25.29 12.03
C ASP A 581 2.16 -25.51 10.52
N ALA A 582 3.18 -25.66 9.68
CA ALA A 582 3.01 -26.05 8.28
C ALA A 582 2.41 -27.46 8.12
N HIS A 583 2.81 -28.42 8.96
CA HIS A 583 2.23 -29.77 8.96
C HIS A 583 0.80 -29.76 9.53
N HIS A 584 0.54 -28.88 10.50
CA HIS A 584 -0.78 -28.69 11.10
C HIS A 584 -1.78 -28.18 10.07
N LEU A 585 -1.39 -27.16 9.30
CA LEU A 585 -2.22 -26.60 8.24
C LEU A 585 -2.45 -27.57 7.08
N ALA A 586 -1.49 -28.44 6.76
CA ALA A 586 -1.70 -29.51 5.79
C ALA A 586 -2.77 -30.53 6.28
N ARG A 587 -2.74 -30.91 7.56
CA ARG A 587 -3.78 -31.77 8.16
C ARG A 587 -5.13 -31.07 8.23
N TRP A 588 -5.13 -29.78 8.56
CA TRP A 588 -6.32 -28.95 8.56
C TRP A 588 -7.01 -28.93 7.20
N LEU A 589 -6.24 -28.81 6.11
CA LEU A 589 -6.80 -28.81 4.76
C LEU A 589 -7.55 -30.13 4.49
N ARG A 590 -6.97 -31.25 4.90
CA ARG A 590 -7.63 -32.57 4.79
C ARG A 590 -8.91 -32.66 5.62
N ALA A 591 -8.95 -32.05 6.80
CA ALA A 591 -10.14 -31.98 7.63
C ALA A 591 -11.26 -31.15 6.96
N VAL A 592 -10.91 -30.03 6.30
CA VAL A 592 -11.87 -29.22 5.55
C VAL A 592 -12.44 -29.98 4.35
N GLU A 593 -11.63 -30.75 3.62
CA GLU A 593 -12.11 -31.61 2.54
C GLU A 593 -13.20 -32.58 3.02
N ILE A 594 -12.97 -33.27 4.15
CA ILE A 594 -13.94 -34.19 4.74
C ILE A 594 -15.26 -33.49 5.07
N VAL A 595 -15.20 -32.24 5.55
CA VAL A 595 -16.40 -31.44 5.82
C VAL A 595 -17.16 -31.16 4.53
N LEU A 596 -16.46 -30.65 3.50
CA LEU A 596 -17.08 -30.24 2.24
C LEU A 596 -17.68 -31.42 1.46
N ASP A 597 -17.04 -32.59 1.51
CA ASP A 597 -17.55 -33.82 0.89
C ASP A 597 -18.91 -34.24 1.46
N ASN A 598 -19.24 -33.79 2.67
CA ASN A 598 -20.48 -34.10 3.39
C ASN A 598 -21.38 -32.86 3.61
N ASP A 599 -21.09 -31.70 3.00
CA ASP A 599 -21.78 -30.42 3.25
C ASP A 599 -22.66 -29.97 2.07
N ALA A 600 -23.63 -30.82 1.70
CA ALA A 600 -24.55 -30.52 0.59
C ALA A 600 -25.38 -29.23 0.79
N SER A 601 -25.55 -28.77 2.03
CA SER A 601 -26.31 -27.56 2.39
C SER A 601 -25.45 -26.29 2.51
N GLY A 602 -24.11 -26.41 2.48
CA GLY A 602 -23.17 -25.31 2.71
C GLY A 602 -23.13 -24.79 4.16
N SER A 603 -23.70 -25.55 5.10
CA SER A 603 -23.78 -25.19 6.52
C SER A 603 -22.45 -25.34 7.26
N GLY A 604 -21.67 -26.36 6.91
CA GLY A 604 -20.34 -26.61 7.46
C GLY A 604 -19.35 -25.54 7.04
N ALA A 605 -19.30 -25.21 5.75
CA ALA A 605 -18.48 -24.13 5.23
C ALA A 605 -18.80 -22.79 5.89
N ARG A 606 -20.10 -22.48 6.09
CA ARG A 606 -20.51 -21.26 6.80
C ARG A 606 -20.09 -21.26 8.26
N ALA A 607 -20.23 -22.38 8.97
CA ALA A 607 -19.80 -22.50 10.36
C ALA A 607 -18.29 -22.27 10.54
N ILE A 608 -17.47 -22.76 9.58
CA ILE A 608 -16.03 -22.51 9.53
C ILE A 608 -15.74 -21.01 9.38
N ILE A 609 -16.37 -20.35 8.40
CA ILE A 609 -16.17 -18.91 8.13
C ILE A 609 -16.60 -18.05 9.33
N ASP A 610 -17.79 -18.31 9.88
CA ASP A 610 -18.34 -17.55 11.01
C ASP A 610 -17.47 -17.71 12.26
N THR A 611 -16.95 -18.92 12.49
CA THR A 611 -16.07 -19.18 13.63
C THR A 611 -14.71 -18.52 13.42
N ALA A 612 -14.11 -18.58 12.23
CA ALA A 612 -12.87 -17.88 11.93
C ALA A 612 -12.99 -16.38 12.20
N ARG A 613 -14.11 -15.76 11.78
CA ARG A 613 -14.37 -14.33 12.03
C ARG A 613 -14.47 -14.00 13.52
N ARG A 614 -15.15 -14.84 14.31
CA ARG A 614 -15.28 -14.67 15.77
C ARG A 614 -13.94 -14.88 16.47
N THR A 615 -13.23 -15.94 16.14
CA THR A 615 -11.91 -16.27 16.69
C THR A 615 -10.93 -15.13 16.41
N ALA A 616 -10.88 -14.60 15.18
CA ALA A 616 -10.08 -13.42 14.84
C ALA A 616 -10.35 -12.23 15.76
N GLY A 617 -11.63 -11.91 16.02
CA GLY A 617 -12.01 -10.82 16.93
C GLY A 617 -11.56 -11.05 18.37
N LEU A 618 -11.73 -12.28 18.90
CA LEU A 618 -11.33 -12.63 20.27
C LEU A 618 -9.81 -12.67 20.43
N TYR A 619 -9.09 -13.17 19.43
CA TYR A 619 -7.62 -13.20 19.43
C TYR A 619 -7.02 -11.78 19.34
N LEU A 620 -7.64 -10.87 18.58
CA LEU A 620 -7.29 -9.45 18.60
C LEU A 620 -7.52 -8.82 19.98
N MET A 621 -8.65 -9.13 20.62
CA MET A 621 -8.93 -8.67 21.98
C MET A 621 -7.84 -9.17 22.95
N GLN A 622 -7.33 -10.39 22.78
CA GLN A 622 -6.23 -10.93 23.58
C GLN A 622 -4.95 -10.11 23.40
N PHE A 623 -4.60 -9.71 22.17
CA PHE A 623 -3.46 -8.81 21.91
C PHE A 623 -3.67 -7.39 22.47
N GLU A 624 -4.90 -6.86 22.42
CA GLU A 624 -5.23 -5.52 22.91
C GLU A 624 -5.18 -5.40 24.44
N HIS A 625 -5.47 -6.49 25.17
CA HIS A 625 -5.51 -6.51 26.63
C HIS A 625 -4.20 -6.92 27.29
N LEU A 626 -3.12 -7.05 26.52
CA LEU A 626 -1.79 -7.25 27.07
C LEU A 626 -1.42 -6.06 27.96
N ALA A 627 -1.08 -6.35 29.22
CA ALA A 627 -0.64 -5.36 30.19
C ALA A 627 0.78 -4.85 29.87
N ILE A 628 0.90 -4.12 28.78
CA ILE A 628 2.13 -3.51 28.30
C ILE A 628 2.29 -2.16 28.99
N ALA A 629 3.48 -1.87 29.53
CA ALA A 629 3.75 -0.57 30.13
C ALA A 629 3.46 0.52 29.09
N GLN A 630 2.53 1.43 29.38
CA GLN A 630 2.31 2.56 28.50
C GLN A 630 3.54 3.47 28.56
N ASP A 631 3.95 3.99 27.40
CA ASP A 631 5.04 4.95 27.36
C ASP A 631 4.67 6.14 28.23
N THR A 632 5.48 6.45 29.24
CA THR A 632 5.44 7.78 29.85
C THR A 632 5.80 8.76 28.74
N PRO A 633 4.95 9.75 28.40
CA PRO A 633 5.30 10.73 27.37
C PRO A 633 6.61 11.41 27.76
N ARG A 634 7.59 11.41 26.85
CA ARG A 634 8.75 12.30 26.94
C ARG A 634 8.43 13.63 26.32
#